data_AF-A0A353ZGP6-F1
#
_entry.id   AF-A0A353ZGP6-F1
#
_cell.length_a   1.000
_cell.length_b   1.000
_cell.length_c   1.000
_cell.angle_alpha   90.00
_cell.angle_beta   90.00
_cell.angle_gamma   90.00
#
_symmetry.space_group_name_H-M   'P 1'
#
loop_
_entity.id
_entity.type
_entity.pdbx_description
1 polymer ?
#
loop_
_entity_poly.entity_id
_entity_poly.type
_entity_poly.pdbx_seq_one_letter_code
_entity_poly.pdbx_strand_id
1 'polypeptide(L)' 'MDGKTDEIKGRIKEAAGALTDDEPLRAEGKQEQAVGKVKQAIDKVVESAQKAATTVAEKAHKLKEGL' A
#
# COMPACT_ATOMS: atom_id res chain seq x y z
N MET A 1 -2.75 -3.81 -5.99
CA MET A 1 -2.84 -2.34 -6.23
C MET A 1 -3.84 -1.67 -5.28
N ASP A 2 -4.21 -2.37 -4.21
CA ASP A 2 -5.45 -2.15 -3.47
C ASP A 2 -5.38 -0.95 -2.52
N GLY A 3 -4.19 -0.65 -1.97
CA GLY A 3 -4.01 0.48 -1.05
C GLY A 3 -4.30 1.87 -1.65
N LYS A 4 -4.11 2.07 -2.96
CA LYS A 4 -4.48 3.33 -3.63
C LYS A 4 -5.99 3.48 -3.78
N THR A 5 -6.67 2.39 -4.12
CA THR A 5 -8.12 2.36 -4.29
C THR A 5 -8.83 2.58 -2.97
N ASP A 6 -8.34 1.97 -1.88
CA ASP A 6 -8.85 2.18 -0.52
C ASP A 6 -8.68 3.64 -0.07
N GLU A 7 -7.54 4.29 -0.38
CA GLU A 7 -7.34 5.71 -0.06
C GLU A 7 -8.34 6.61 -0.80
N ILE A 8 -8.56 6.38 -2.11
CA ILE A 8 -9.50 7.18 -2.91
C ILE A 8 -10.93 7.00 -2.41
N LYS A 9 -11.38 5.77 -2.15
CA LYS A 9 -12.71 5.50 -1.58
C LYS A 9 -12.89 6.21 -0.25
N GLY A 10 -11.89 6.13 0.62
CA GLY A 10 -11.94 6.78 1.91
C GLY A 10 -12.10 8.31 1.82
N ARG A 11 -11.44 8.96 0.86
CA ARG A 11 -11.64 10.41 0.60
C ARG A 11 -13.05 10.72 0.11
N ILE A 12 -13.60 9.89 -0.77
CA ILE A 12 -14.96 10.07 -1.29
C ILE A 12 -15.98 9.94 -0.15
N LYS A 13 -15.88 8.89 0.69
CA LYS A 13 -16.77 8.71 1.84
C LYS A 13 -16.63 9.84 2.87
N GLU A 14 -15.42 10.31 3.14
CA GLU A 14 -15.21 11.44 4.04
C GLU A 14 -15.88 12.72 3.51
N ALA A 15 -15.71 13.01 2.22
CA ALA A 15 -16.33 14.16 1.58
C ALA A 15 -17.86 14.05 1.52
N ALA A 16 -18.37 12.86 1.20
CA ALA A 16 -19.80 12.59 1.19
C ALA A 16 -20.40 12.75 2.61
N GLY A 17 -19.77 12.16 3.62
CA GLY A 17 -20.24 12.27 5.01
C GLY A 17 -20.18 13.70 5.54
N ALA A 18 -19.15 14.46 5.17
CA ALA A 18 -19.08 15.89 5.50
C ALA A 18 -20.15 16.73 4.78
N LEU A 19 -20.57 16.33 3.56
CA LEU A 19 -21.61 17.02 2.79
C LEU A 19 -23.02 16.70 3.31
N THR A 20 -23.25 15.47 3.78
CA THR A 20 -24.56 15.00 4.26
C THR A 20 -24.72 15.06 5.78
N ASP A 21 -23.74 15.61 6.50
CA ASP A 21 -23.67 15.58 7.98
C ASP A 21 -23.76 14.15 8.56
N ASP A 22 -23.22 13.17 7.83
CA ASP A 22 -23.20 11.76 8.22
C ASP A 22 -21.83 11.41 8.86
N GLU A 23 -21.79 11.49 10.19
CA GLU A 23 -20.64 11.12 11.01
C GLU A 23 -20.12 9.68 10.77
N PRO A 24 -20.96 8.63 10.71
CA PRO A 24 -20.47 7.28 10.43
C PRO A 24 -19.79 7.17 9.07
N LEU A 25 -20.37 7.75 8.02
CA LEU A 25 -19.78 7.74 6.67
C LEU A 25 -18.44 8.49 6.65
N ARG A 26 -18.35 9.58 7.40
CA ARG A 26 -17.09 10.33 7.58
C ARG A 26 -16.02 9.50 8.29
N ALA A 27 -16.40 8.77 9.34
CA ALA A 27 -15.50 7.92 10.11
C ALA A 27 -14.99 6.72 9.29
N GLU A 28 -15.87 6.07 8.51
CA GLU A 28 -15.50 5.02 7.56
C GLU A 28 -14.48 5.54 6.53
N GLY A 29 -14.72 6.74 6.00
CA GLY A 29 -13.81 7.38 5.06
C GLY A 29 -12.38 7.54 5.60
N LYS A 30 -12.25 7.98 6.85
CA LYS A 30 -10.95 8.09 7.54
C LYS A 30 -10.31 6.73 7.78
N GLN A 31 -11.09 5.72 8.17
CA GLN A 31 -10.58 4.36 8.36
C GLN A 31 -10.04 3.77 7.06
N GLU A 32 -10.77 3.88 5.95
CA GLU A 32 -10.32 3.36 4.65
C GLU A 32 -9.04 4.06 4.17
N GLN A 33 -8.91 5.37 4.37
CA GLN A 33 -7.65 6.09 4.09
C GLN A 33 -6.48 5.55 4.93
N ALA A 34 -6.69 5.34 6.23
CA ALA A 34 -5.66 4.84 7.12
C ALA A 34 -5.21 3.41 6.75
N VAL A 35 -6.17 2.52 6.48
CA VAL A 35 -5.89 1.15 6.02
C VAL A 35 -5.14 1.16 4.69
N GLY A 36 -5.54 2.01 3.74
CA GLY A 36 -4.86 2.15 2.45
C GLY A 36 -3.38 2.55 2.61
N LYS A 37 -3.10 3.54 3.47
CA LYS A 37 -1.72 3.98 3.78
C LYS A 37 -0.88 2.89 4.44
N VAL A 38 -1.45 2.15 5.39
CA VAL A 38 -0.77 1.03 6.05
C VAL A 38 -0.42 -0.07 5.05
N LYS A 39 -1.37 -0.47 4.19
CA LYS A 39 -1.11 -1.47 3.13
C LYS A 39 0.02 -1.01 2.20
N GLN A 40 0.02 0.26 1.78
CA GLN A 40 1.09 0.80 0.93
C GLN A 40 2.46 0.79 1.59
N ALA A 41 2.53 1.07 2.90
CA ALA A 41 3.79 1.04 3.64
C ALA A 41 4.33 -0.40 3.71
N ILE A 42 3.47 -1.38 4.00
CA ILE A 42 3.84 -2.79 4.03
C ILE A 42 4.29 -3.26 2.64
N ASP A 43 3.54 -2.96 1.59
CA ASP A 43 3.89 -3.34 0.21
C ASP A 43 5.26 -2.80 -0.19
N LYS A 44 5.58 -1.54 0.15
CA LYS A 44 6.91 -0.96 -0.11
C LYS A 44 8.04 -1.69 0.61
N VAL A 45 7.83 -2.07 1.87
CA VAL A 45 8.83 -2.81 2.66
C VAL A 45 9.06 -4.19 2.04
N VAL A 46 7.98 -4.90 1.73
CA VAL A 46 8.03 -6.23 1.10
C VAL A 46 8.71 -6.17 -0.27
N GLU A 47 8.37 -5.20 -1.12
CA GLU A 47 8.99 -5.03 -2.44
C GLU A 47 10.50 -4.75 -2.32
N SER A 48 10.89 -3.92 -1.37
CA SER A 48 12.31 -3.61 -1.12
C SER A 48 13.09 -4.85 -0.66
N ALA A 49 12.50 -5.63 0.23
CA ALA A 49 13.09 -6.89 0.71
C ALA A 49 13.23 -7.91 -0.44
N GLN A 50 12.20 -8.06 -1.27
CA GLN A 50 12.24 -8.94 -2.44
C GLN A 50 13.33 -8.50 -3.43
N LYS A 51 13.40 -7.20 -3.78
CA LYS A 51 14.44 -6.68 -4.68
C LYS A 51 15.85 -6.96 -4.18
N ALA A 52 16.09 -6.78 -2.87
CA ALA A 52 17.38 -7.08 -2.26
C ALA A 52 17.72 -8.58 -2.37
N ALA A 53 16.76 -9.45 -2.05
CA ALA A 53 16.94 -10.90 -2.15
C ALA A 53 17.20 -11.35 -3.60
N THR A 54 16.44 -10.84 -4.58
CA THR A 54 16.63 -11.16 -6.00
C THR A 54 17.99 -10.69 -6.50
N THR A 55 18.44 -9.49 -6.11
CA THR A 55 19.76 -8.96 -6.50
C THR A 55 20.90 -9.83 -5.99
N VAL A 56 20.80 -10.31 -4.74
CA VAL A 56 21.79 -11.21 -4.14
C VAL A 56 21.78 -12.56 -4.85
N ALA A 57 20.59 -13.12 -5.12
CA ALA A 57 20.45 -14.37 -5.86
C ALA A 57 21.02 -14.28 -7.28
N GLU A 58 20.75 -13.19 -8.02
CA GLU A 58 21.30 -12.96 -9.36
C GLU A 58 22.83 -12.84 -9.35
N LYS A 59 23.39 -12.11 -8.38
CA LYS A 59 24.85 -12.00 -8.23
C LYS A 59 25.50 -13.36 -7.92
N ALA A 60 24.89 -14.14 -7.02
CA ALA A 60 25.37 -15.48 -6.70
C ALA A 60 25.30 -16.42 -7.91
N HIS A 61 24.25 -16.30 -8.74
CA HIS A 61 24.13 -17.09 -9.97
C HIS A 61 25.24 -16.74 -10.98
N LYS A 62 25.49 -15.43 -11.21
CA LYS A 62 26.57 -14.98 -12.11
C LYS A 62 27.96 -15.41 -11.65
N LEU A 63 28.20 -15.44 -10.35
CA LEU A 63 29.47 -15.93 -9.79
C LEU A 63 29.68 -17.44 -10.01
N LYS A 64 28.59 -18.22 -10.02
CA LYS A 64 28.65 -19.67 -10.23
C LYS A 64 28.78 -20.06 -11.69
N GLU A 65 28.25 -19.27 -12.63
CA GLU A 65 28.41 -19.50 -14.08
C GLU A 65 29.76 -18.98 -14.61
N GLY A 66 30.40 -18.05 -13.91
CA GLY A 66 31.71 -17.49 -14.29
C GLY A 66 32.94 -18.23 -13.74
N LEU A 67 32.74 -19.26 -12.90
CA LEU A 67 33.79 -20.10 -12.30
C LEU A 67 33.70 -21.53 -12.86
#